data_AF-A0A3C1X787-F1
#
_entry.id   AF-A0A3C1X787-F1
#
_cell.length_a   1.000
_cell.length_b   1.000
_cell.length_c   1.000
_cell.angle_alpha   90.00
_cell.angle_beta   90.00
_cell.angle_gamma   90.00
#
_symmetry.space_group_name_H-M   'P 1'
#
loop_
_entity.id
_entity.type
_entity.pdbx_description
1 polymer ?
#
loop_
_entity_poly.entity_id
_entity_poly.type
_entity_poly.pdbx_seq_one_letter_code
_entity_poly.pdbx_strand_id
1 'polypeptide(L)'
;MMINRLWHTAVLVICLVTPAISYADSTQFLQKYCFDCHSGQEPAAGLTFSGRVVDAADADGFRRWVRAFDRVQSGEMPPRDSTQPTADERTQFLEVFRAQLLDAEQQQQAAEGTPQLRRLTRFEYENTIRDLFNMPGLAVAGLLPADGAVNGFDKHVDALDVSHVNVAKYLEAADHVLNYAIATRPHPPSVQTRRISLVNRGGFVAHVVLNGDGVLLKDGQIDPQFPPAAEQSHLSEGAHEQWGSFETGSSVGLFRHEDESFSPYFIEHVTIYP
;
A
#
# COMPACT_ATOMS: atom_id res chain seq x y z
N MET A 1 -17.73 23.60 98.26
CA MET A 1 -16.89 24.75 97.84
C MET A 1 -15.88 24.22 96.82
N MET A 2 -15.68 24.97 95.73
CA MET A 2 -14.81 24.71 94.57
C MET A 2 -15.41 23.90 93.39
N ILE A 3 -15.99 24.67 92.47
CA ILE A 3 -16.27 24.33 91.07
C ILE A 3 -14.96 24.51 90.30
N ASN A 4 -14.47 23.49 89.60
CA ASN A 4 -13.31 23.62 88.71
C ASN A 4 -13.77 23.45 87.25
N ARG A 5 -13.76 24.55 86.50
CA ARG A 5 -14.10 24.61 85.06
C ARG A 5 -12.83 24.41 84.24
N LEU A 6 -12.72 23.28 83.53
CA LEU A 6 -11.68 23.05 82.52
C LEU A 6 -12.17 23.54 81.16
N TRP A 7 -11.52 24.58 80.63
CA TRP A 7 -11.80 25.14 79.31
C TRP A 7 -10.91 24.40 78.30
N HIS A 8 -11.51 23.59 77.42
CA HIS A 8 -10.81 23.01 76.28
C HIS A 8 -10.95 23.95 75.08
N THR A 9 -9.86 24.60 74.69
CA THR A 9 -9.75 25.33 73.43
C THR A 9 -9.60 24.33 72.29
N ALA A 10 -10.66 24.14 71.50
CA ALA A 10 -10.59 23.39 70.25
C ALA A 10 -9.94 24.25 69.16
N VAL A 11 -8.78 23.83 68.68
CA VAL A 11 -8.12 24.41 67.50
C VAL A 11 -8.77 23.78 66.26
N LEU A 12 -9.53 24.59 65.51
CA LEU A 12 -10.15 24.21 64.26
C LEU A 12 -9.12 24.34 63.14
N VAL A 13 -8.54 23.22 62.70
CA VAL A 13 -7.70 23.17 61.49
C VAL A 13 -8.64 23.14 60.28
N ILE A 14 -8.79 24.28 59.61
CA ILE A 14 -9.53 24.38 58.34
C ILE A 14 -8.61 23.87 57.22
N CYS A 15 -8.87 22.63 56.79
CA CYS A 15 -8.25 22.06 55.60
C CYS A 15 -8.91 22.69 54.37
N LEU A 16 -8.19 23.59 53.68
CA LEU A 16 -8.64 24.16 52.40
C LEU A 16 -8.52 23.08 51.32
N VAL A 17 -9.60 22.33 51.11
CA VAL A 17 -9.73 21.42 49.96
C VAL A 17 -9.99 22.28 48.73
N THR A 18 -8.96 22.47 47.89
CA THR A 18 -9.15 23.00 46.54
C THR A 18 -9.95 21.98 45.74
N PRO A 19 -11.12 22.34 45.16
CA PRO A 19 -11.87 21.39 44.34
C PRO A 19 -11.06 21.07 43.08
N ALA A 20 -10.80 19.77 42.86
CA ALA A 20 -10.35 19.30 41.55
C ALA A 20 -11.46 19.61 40.53
N ILE A 21 -11.16 20.46 39.55
CA ILE A 21 -12.08 20.75 38.46
C ILE A 21 -12.19 19.47 37.63
N SER A 22 -13.38 18.87 37.63
CA SER A 22 -13.71 17.76 36.76
C SER A 22 -14.29 18.31 35.46
N TYR A 23 -13.56 18.14 34.35
CA TYR A 23 -14.06 18.41 33.01
C TYR A 23 -15.04 17.32 32.56
N ALA A 24 -16.34 17.56 32.72
CA ALA A 24 -17.39 16.74 32.11
C ALA A 24 -17.48 16.95 30.59
N ASP A 25 -16.88 18.02 30.08
CA ASP A 25 -16.85 18.41 28.67
C ASP A 25 -15.49 19.02 28.33
N SER A 26 -14.98 18.72 27.14
CA SER A 26 -13.67 19.17 26.64
C SER A 26 -13.63 20.68 26.37
N THR A 27 -14.78 21.31 26.18
CA THR A 27 -14.91 22.74 25.85
C THR A 27 -14.21 23.66 26.84
N GLN A 28 -14.27 23.36 28.15
CA GLN A 28 -13.62 24.18 29.17
C GLN A 28 -12.09 24.12 29.09
N PHE A 29 -11.53 22.94 28.80
CA PHE A 29 -10.08 22.80 28.58
C PHE A 29 -9.66 23.59 27.34
N LEU A 30 -10.40 23.46 26.24
CA LEU A 30 -10.12 24.17 24.99
C LEU A 30 -10.20 25.69 25.15
N GLN A 31 -11.18 26.19 25.89
CA GLN A 31 -11.31 27.62 26.19
C GLN A 31 -10.13 28.15 27.01
N LYS A 32 -9.68 27.38 28.00
CA LYS A 32 -8.60 27.80 28.91
C LYS A 32 -7.20 27.70 28.28
N TYR A 33 -6.99 26.74 27.38
CA TYR A 33 -5.64 26.36 26.94
C TYR A 33 -5.40 26.46 25.43
N CYS A 34 -6.44 26.63 24.61
CA CYS A 34 -6.30 26.62 23.14
C CYS A 34 -6.72 27.95 22.50
N PHE A 35 -7.87 28.50 22.88
CA PHE A 35 -8.49 29.59 22.12
C PHE A 35 -7.80 30.95 22.27
N ASP A 36 -6.94 31.13 23.26
CA ASP A 36 -6.10 32.34 23.36
C ASP A 36 -5.16 32.51 22.15
N CYS A 37 -4.67 31.40 21.58
CA CYS A 37 -3.75 31.42 20.44
C CYS A 37 -4.38 30.94 19.12
N HIS A 38 -5.39 30.07 19.19
CA HIS A 38 -6.00 29.43 18.02
C HIS A 38 -7.38 30.00 17.66
N SER A 39 -7.59 31.29 17.92
CA SER A 39 -8.78 32.04 17.53
C SER A 39 -8.42 33.42 16.96
N GLY A 40 -9.40 34.12 16.39
CA GLY A 40 -9.23 35.50 15.91
C GLY A 40 -8.59 35.63 14.51
N GLN A 41 -8.05 36.82 14.23
CA GLN A 41 -7.56 37.23 12.89
C GLN A 41 -6.11 36.80 12.62
N GLU A 42 -5.29 36.60 13.66
CA GLU A 42 -3.89 36.18 13.54
C GLU A 42 -3.61 34.96 14.43
N PRO A 43 -4.16 33.78 14.10
CA PRO A 43 -3.98 32.57 14.88
C PRO A 43 -2.55 32.03 14.79
N ALA A 44 -2.05 31.47 15.90
CA ALA A 44 -0.77 30.80 15.94
C ALA A 44 -0.71 29.66 14.90
N ALA A 45 0.39 29.62 14.14
CA ALA A 45 0.62 28.68 13.04
C ALA A 45 -0.47 28.68 11.94
N GLY A 46 -1.25 29.77 11.82
CA GLY A 46 -2.36 29.84 10.87
C GLY A 46 -3.52 28.89 11.20
N LEU A 47 -3.55 28.32 12.41
CA LEU A 47 -4.52 27.31 12.83
C LEU A 47 -5.61 27.95 13.69
N THR A 48 -6.81 28.08 13.14
CA THR A 48 -8.01 28.47 13.88
C THR A 48 -8.90 27.26 14.10
N PHE A 49 -9.39 27.11 15.34
CA PHE A 49 -10.52 26.24 15.63
C PHE A 49 -11.79 27.09 15.65
N SER A 50 -12.62 26.96 14.63
CA SER A 50 -13.94 27.59 14.57
C SER A 50 -15.02 26.53 14.35
N GLY A 51 -16.21 26.76 14.90
CA GLY A 51 -17.34 25.84 14.76
C GLY A 51 -17.47 24.80 15.88
N ARG A 52 -18.14 23.69 15.57
CA ARG A 52 -18.42 22.62 16.54
C ARG A 52 -17.15 21.83 16.84
N VAL A 53 -16.93 21.54 18.12
CA VAL A 53 -15.84 20.65 18.55
C VAL A 53 -16.10 19.27 17.97
N VAL A 54 -15.19 18.81 17.10
CA VAL A 54 -15.27 17.54 16.37
C VAL A 54 -16.56 17.37 15.57
N ASP A 55 -16.59 17.93 14.35
CA ASP A 55 -17.65 17.69 13.38
C ASP A 55 -17.27 16.55 12.43
N ALA A 56 -18.04 15.45 12.46
CA ALA A 56 -17.83 14.29 11.60
C ALA A 56 -18.04 14.59 10.11
N ALA A 57 -18.76 15.67 9.77
CA ALA A 57 -18.98 16.07 8.37
C ALA A 57 -17.80 16.88 7.78
N ASP A 58 -16.93 17.44 8.63
CA ASP A 58 -15.73 18.19 8.21
C ASP A 58 -14.47 17.33 8.39
N ALA A 59 -14.11 16.56 7.36
CA ALA A 59 -12.94 15.68 7.38
C ALA A 59 -11.61 16.44 7.62
N ASP A 60 -11.48 17.68 7.14
CA ASP A 60 -10.29 18.51 7.40
C ASP A 60 -10.28 19.02 8.84
N GLY A 61 -11.43 19.43 9.35
CA GLY A 61 -11.67 19.77 10.77
C GLY A 61 -11.31 18.62 11.70
N PHE A 62 -11.81 17.43 11.41
CA PHE A 62 -11.51 16.22 12.17
C PHE A 62 -9.99 15.95 12.23
N ARG A 63 -9.30 15.97 11.08
CA ARG A 63 -7.83 15.80 11.04
C ARG A 63 -7.09 16.87 11.84
N ARG A 64 -7.57 18.12 11.85
CA ARG A 64 -6.99 19.19 12.68
C ARG A 64 -7.14 18.86 14.17
N TRP A 65 -8.30 18.37 14.60
CA TRP A 65 -8.56 18.02 16.00
C TRP A 65 -7.77 16.78 16.46
N VAL A 66 -7.60 15.76 15.61
CA VAL A 66 -6.71 14.62 15.90
C VAL A 66 -5.27 15.10 16.14
N ARG A 67 -4.75 15.96 15.26
CA ARG A 67 -3.42 16.54 15.48
C ARG A 67 -3.34 17.36 16.77
N ALA A 68 -4.38 18.12 17.11
CA ALA A 68 -4.41 18.88 18.36
C ALA A 68 -4.34 17.96 19.59
N PHE A 69 -5.10 16.87 19.56
CA PHE A 69 -5.07 15.83 20.58
C PHE A 69 -3.66 15.24 20.75
N ASP A 70 -2.99 14.87 19.65
CA ASP A 70 -1.65 14.30 19.68
C ASP A 70 -0.63 15.27 20.32
N ARG A 71 -0.74 16.58 20.02
CA ARG A 71 0.15 17.60 20.60
C ARG A 71 -0.09 17.83 22.09
N VAL A 72 -1.34 17.72 22.55
CA VAL A 72 -1.64 17.75 23.99
C VAL A 72 -1.13 16.48 24.67
N GLN A 73 -1.26 15.33 24.02
CA GLN A 73 -0.76 14.05 24.52
C GLN A 73 0.78 14.03 24.62
N SER A 74 1.48 14.59 23.63
CA SER A 74 2.95 14.65 23.60
C SER A 74 3.55 15.71 24.52
N GLY A 75 2.72 16.57 25.14
CA GLY A 75 3.22 17.65 26.00
C GLY A 75 3.69 18.88 25.22
N GLU A 76 3.52 18.92 23.91
CA GLU A 76 3.92 20.06 23.07
C GLU A 76 2.96 21.23 23.17
N MET A 77 1.68 20.95 23.42
CA MET A 77 0.65 21.97 23.64
C MET A 77 0.11 21.90 25.07
N PRO A 78 -0.15 23.06 25.70
CA PRO A 78 0.20 24.42 25.26
C PRO A 78 1.73 24.68 25.23
N PRO A 79 2.23 25.70 24.51
CA PRO A 79 3.65 26.01 24.48
C PRO A 79 4.17 26.46 25.86
N ARG A 80 5.48 26.31 26.09
CA ARG A 80 6.10 26.45 27.43
C ARG A 80 5.91 27.82 28.08
N ASP A 81 5.71 28.85 27.28
CA ASP A 81 5.49 30.24 27.69
C ASP A 81 4.01 30.57 27.98
N SER A 82 3.10 29.63 27.73
CA SER A 82 1.66 29.75 28.01
C SER A 82 1.24 29.00 29.27
N THR A 83 0.05 29.31 29.76
CA THR A 83 -0.56 28.62 30.91
C THR A 83 -0.60 27.11 30.66
N GLN A 84 0.05 26.34 31.54
CA GLN A 84 0.13 24.88 31.42
C GLN A 84 -1.01 24.21 32.21
N PRO A 85 -1.64 23.15 31.65
CA PRO A 85 -2.56 22.32 32.40
C PRO A 85 -1.80 21.48 33.43
N THR A 86 -2.48 21.19 34.54
CA THR A 86 -1.97 20.19 35.48
C THR A 86 -1.98 18.79 34.84
N ALA A 87 -1.25 17.84 35.43
CA ALA A 87 -1.25 16.46 34.95
C ALA A 87 -2.66 15.84 34.94
N ASP A 88 -3.48 16.17 35.95
CA ASP A 88 -4.85 15.68 36.08
C ASP A 88 -5.77 16.31 35.03
N GLU A 89 -5.69 17.64 34.84
CA GLU A 89 -6.47 18.36 33.82
C GLU A 89 -6.15 17.81 32.41
N ARG A 90 -4.87 17.57 32.12
CA ARG A 90 -4.43 16.99 30.84
C ARG A 90 -4.96 15.58 30.65
N THR A 91 -4.83 14.71 31.66
CA THR A 91 -5.30 13.33 31.60
C THR A 91 -6.80 13.27 31.37
N GLN A 92 -7.56 14.07 32.11
CA GLN A 92 -9.01 14.12 31.98
C GLN A 92 -9.46 14.62 30.61
N PHE A 93 -8.83 15.69 30.09
CA PHE A 93 -9.10 16.16 28.74
C PHE A 93 -8.82 15.07 27.71
N LEU A 94 -7.67 14.40 27.78
CA LEU A 94 -7.32 13.34 26.83
C LEU A 94 -8.29 12.16 26.89
N GLU A 95 -8.85 11.85 28.06
CA GLU A 95 -9.88 10.81 28.17
C GLU A 95 -11.18 11.21 27.46
N VAL A 96 -11.72 12.39 27.82
CA VAL A 96 -12.99 12.90 27.28
C VAL A 96 -12.89 13.19 25.78
N PHE A 97 -11.81 13.86 25.35
CA PHE A 97 -11.64 14.26 23.96
C PHE A 97 -11.38 13.08 23.04
N ARG A 98 -10.69 12.04 23.52
CA ARG A 98 -10.54 10.77 22.78
C ARG A 98 -11.90 10.15 22.50
N ALA A 99 -12.80 10.11 23.49
CA ALA A 99 -14.15 9.57 23.28
C ALA A 99 -14.94 10.38 22.24
N GLN A 100 -14.83 11.71 22.24
CA GLN A 100 -15.47 12.57 21.22
C GLN A 100 -14.90 12.33 19.81
N LEU A 101 -13.58 12.16 19.67
CA LEU A 101 -12.94 11.84 18.39
C LEU A 101 -13.39 10.48 17.85
N LEU A 102 -13.46 9.46 18.72
CA LEU A 102 -13.89 8.12 18.33
C LEU A 102 -15.37 8.08 17.91
N ASP A 103 -16.24 8.81 18.61
CA ASP A 103 -17.66 8.92 18.23
C ASP A 103 -17.83 9.57 16.85
N ALA A 104 -17.07 10.64 16.57
CA ALA A 104 -17.11 11.30 15.26
C ALA A 104 -16.53 10.42 14.14
N GLU A 105 -15.43 9.70 14.40
CA GLU A 105 -14.89 8.72 13.44
C GLU A 105 -15.93 7.64 13.13
N GLN A 106 -16.62 7.12 14.14
CA GLN A 106 -17.65 6.10 13.95
C GLN A 106 -18.83 6.64 13.13
N GLN A 107 -19.23 7.89 13.33
CA GLN A 107 -20.26 8.56 12.52
C GLN A 107 -19.81 8.73 11.07
N GLN A 108 -18.55 9.11 10.84
CA GLN A 108 -17.99 9.25 9.49
C GLN A 108 -17.94 7.89 8.77
N GLN A 109 -17.46 6.84 9.43
CA GLN A 109 -17.43 5.48 8.89
C GLN A 109 -18.84 4.96 8.57
N ALA A 110 -19.83 5.26 9.41
CA ALA A 110 -21.21 4.89 9.16
C ALA A 110 -21.82 5.62 7.94
N ALA A 111 -21.38 6.85 7.65
CA ALA A 111 -21.83 7.64 6.52
C ALA A 111 -21.14 7.27 5.19
N GLU A 112 -19.84 6.97 5.22
CA GLU A 112 -19.03 6.60 4.05
C GLU A 112 -19.24 5.13 3.63
N GLY A 113 -19.70 4.28 4.55
CA GLY A 113 -19.86 2.85 4.33
C GLY A 113 -18.58 2.07 4.64
N THR A 114 -18.69 0.74 4.70
CA THR A 114 -17.53 -0.12 5.01
C THR A 114 -16.55 -0.12 3.83
N PRO A 115 -15.24 0.13 4.04
CA PRO A 115 -14.26 -0.01 2.97
C PRO A 115 -14.32 -1.42 2.42
N GLN A 116 -14.75 -1.53 1.17
CA GLN A 116 -14.91 -2.82 0.53
C GLN A 116 -13.56 -3.31 0.03
N LEU A 117 -13.22 -4.55 0.37
CA LEU A 117 -12.03 -5.21 -0.17
C LEU A 117 -12.31 -5.61 -1.62
N ARG A 118 -11.38 -5.26 -2.52
CA ARG A 118 -11.37 -5.75 -3.90
C ARG A 118 -10.26 -6.76 -4.09
N ARG A 119 -10.43 -7.70 -5.02
CA ARG A 119 -9.30 -8.48 -5.54
C ARG A 119 -8.40 -7.63 -6.44
N LEU A 120 -7.20 -8.13 -6.72
CA LEU A 120 -6.35 -7.60 -7.79
C LEU A 120 -7.03 -7.86 -9.15
N THR A 121 -6.81 -6.96 -10.11
CA THR A 121 -7.13 -7.25 -11.52
C THR A 121 -6.17 -8.32 -12.05
N ARG A 122 -6.49 -8.96 -13.18
CA ARG A 122 -5.63 -10.03 -13.73
C ARG A 122 -4.21 -9.53 -14.08
N PHE A 123 -4.10 -8.28 -14.51
CA PHE A 123 -2.82 -7.65 -14.81
C PHE A 123 -2.08 -7.20 -13.54
N GLU A 124 -2.80 -6.72 -12.52
CA GLU A 124 -2.20 -6.44 -11.21
C GLU A 124 -1.65 -7.72 -10.57
N TYR A 125 -2.38 -8.84 -10.67
CA TYR A 125 -1.91 -10.15 -10.21
C TYR A 125 -0.66 -10.59 -10.97
N GLU A 126 -0.68 -10.56 -12.31
CA GLU A 126 0.49 -10.91 -13.13
C GLU A 126 1.74 -10.11 -12.74
N ASN A 127 1.63 -8.78 -12.66
CA ASN A 127 2.76 -7.93 -12.28
C ASN A 127 3.25 -8.22 -10.86
N THR A 128 2.35 -8.47 -9.92
CA THR A 128 2.72 -8.84 -8.54
C THR A 128 3.52 -10.14 -8.50
N ILE A 129 3.14 -11.14 -9.29
CA ILE A 129 3.85 -12.42 -9.35
C ILE A 129 5.20 -12.27 -10.08
N ARG A 130 5.26 -11.49 -11.16
CA ARG A 130 6.52 -11.16 -11.85
C ARG A 130 7.54 -10.57 -10.88
N ASP A 131 7.10 -9.60 -10.07
CA ASP A 131 7.95 -8.95 -9.07
C ASP A 131 8.38 -9.92 -7.96
N LEU A 132 7.43 -10.74 -7.47
CA LEU A 132 7.68 -11.68 -6.38
C LEU A 132 8.71 -12.75 -6.74
N PHE A 133 8.65 -13.29 -7.96
CA PHE A 133 9.54 -14.36 -8.42
C PHE A 133 10.69 -13.85 -9.30
N ASN A 134 10.77 -12.54 -9.54
CA ASN A 134 11.73 -11.92 -10.46
C ASN A 134 11.69 -12.56 -11.86
N MET A 135 10.48 -12.78 -12.37
CA MET A 135 10.22 -13.43 -13.65
C MET A 135 9.51 -12.45 -14.58
N PRO A 136 10.21 -11.47 -15.18
CA PRO A 136 9.57 -10.43 -15.96
C PRO A 136 8.72 -11.03 -17.07
N GLY A 137 9.23 -11.97 -17.88
CA GLY A 137 8.50 -12.56 -19.02
C GLY A 137 7.29 -13.45 -18.70
N LEU A 138 6.92 -13.66 -17.43
CA LEU A 138 5.81 -14.53 -17.06
C LEU A 138 4.47 -13.97 -17.57
N ALA A 139 3.69 -14.77 -18.30
CA ALA A 139 2.38 -14.38 -18.83
C ALA A 139 1.26 -15.26 -18.22
N VAL A 140 0.53 -14.72 -17.23
CA VAL A 140 -0.52 -15.44 -16.47
C VAL A 140 -1.86 -14.69 -16.44
N ALA A 141 -1.92 -13.44 -16.87
CA ALA A 141 -3.15 -12.66 -16.91
C ALA A 141 -4.26 -13.35 -17.74
N GLY A 142 -3.88 -14.06 -18.80
CA GLY A 142 -4.79 -14.83 -19.65
C GLY A 142 -5.36 -16.10 -19.00
N LEU A 143 -4.78 -16.56 -17.88
CA LEU A 143 -5.28 -17.71 -17.12
C LEU A 143 -6.43 -17.32 -16.18
N LEU A 144 -6.57 -16.03 -15.88
CA LEU A 144 -7.58 -15.49 -14.98
C LEU A 144 -8.81 -15.00 -15.76
N PRO A 145 -10.01 -15.09 -15.16
CA PRO A 145 -11.22 -14.53 -15.76
C PRO A 145 -11.09 -13.03 -16.02
N ALA A 146 -11.88 -12.53 -16.97
CA ALA A 146 -11.88 -11.12 -17.29
C ALA A 146 -12.41 -10.27 -16.12
N ASP A 147 -11.75 -9.14 -15.87
CA ASP A 147 -12.20 -8.16 -14.89
C ASP A 147 -13.44 -7.42 -15.38
N GLY A 148 -14.36 -7.14 -14.46
CA GLY A 148 -15.49 -6.24 -14.71
C GLY A 148 -15.02 -4.78 -14.80
N ALA A 149 -15.86 -3.92 -15.33
CA ALA A 149 -15.63 -2.49 -15.32
C ALA A 149 -16.88 -1.73 -14.87
N VAL A 150 -16.69 -0.72 -14.02
CA VAL A 150 -17.74 0.21 -13.59
C VAL A 150 -17.31 1.61 -13.98
N ASN A 151 -18.19 2.35 -14.67
CA ASN A 151 -17.91 3.68 -15.22
C ASN A 151 -16.66 3.75 -16.10
N GLY A 152 -16.31 2.65 -16.77
CA GLY A 152 -15.12 2.54 -17.62
C GLY A 152 -13.81 2.25 -16.87
N PHE A 153 -13.87 2.00 -15.56
CA PHE A 153 -12.71 1.64 -14.74
C PHE A 153 -12.80 0.18 -14.26
N ASP A 154 -11.70 -0.55 -14.43
CA ASP A 154 -11.54 -1.96 -14.05
C ASP A 154 -10.95 -2.15 -12.65
N LYS A 155 -10.57 -1.06 -11.97
CA LYS A 155 -10.03 -1.06 -10.59
C LYS A 155 -11.07 -0.70 -9.53
N HIS A 156 -12.34 -0.65 -9.91
CA HIS A 156 -13.42 -0.30 -9.00
C HIS A 156 -13.86 -1.51 -8.17
N VAL A 157 -14.15 -1.31 -6.88
CA VAL A 157 -14.46 -2.42 -5.96
C VAL A 157 -15.72 -3.19 -6.38
N ASP A 158 -16.77 -2.47 -6.78
CA ASP A 158 -18.02 -3.06 -7.27
C ASP A 158 -17.85 -3.92 -8.54
N ALA A 159 -16.73 -3.77 -9.25
CA ALA A 159 -16.41 -4.50 -10.47
C ALA A 159 -15.52 -5.75 -10.22
N LEU A 160 -15.02 -5.92 -8.99
CA LEU A 160 -13.94 -6.85 -8.64
C LEU A 160 -14.32 -7.73 -7.45
N ASP A 161 -15.38 -8.50 -7.65
CA ASP A 161 -15.81 -9.54 -6.72
C ASP A 161 -14.98 -10.83 -6.84
N VAL A 162 -15.05 -11.65 -5.80
CA VAL A 162 -14.40 -12.97 -5.77
C VAL A 162 -15.45 -14.06 -5.83
N SER A 163 -15.50 -14.77 -6.95
CA SER A 163 -16.32 -15.96 -7.13
C SER A 163 -15.51 -17.23 -6.89
N HIS A 164 -16.20 -18.37 -6.75
CA HIS A 164 -15.55 -19.68 -6.68
C HIS A 164 -14.71 -19.99 -7.93
N VAL A 165 -15.11 -19.48 -9.10
CA VAL A 165 -14.34 -19.61 -10.36
C VAL A 165 -13.03 -18.83 -10.27
N ASN A 166 -13.06 -17.60 -9.73
CA ASN A 166 -11.86 -16.80 -9.53
C ASN A 166 -10.86 -17.53 -8.62
N VAL A 167 -11.32 -18.09 -7.50
CA VAL A 167 -10.46 -18.84 -6.57
C VAL A 167 -9.83 -20.05 -7.25
N ALA A 168 -10.60 -20.84 -8.00
CA ALA A 168 -10.08 -21.99 -8.75
C ALA A 168 -9.00 -21.56 -9.75
N LYS A 169 -9.25 -20.49 -10.51
CA LYS A 169 -8.28 -19.95 -11.48
C LYS A 169 -7.04 -19.36 -10.84
N TYR A 170 -7.13 -18.76 -9.65
CA TYR A 170 -5.95 -18.34 -8.90
C TYR A 170 -5.08 -19.52 -8.48
N LEU A 171 -5.68 -20.65 -8.08
CA LEU A 171 -4.93 -21.86 -7.74
C LEU A 171 -4.25 -22.45 -8.98
N GLU A 172 -4.98 -22.56 -10.10
CA GLU A 172 -4.39 -23.01 -11.38
C GLU A 172 -3.25 -22.10 -11.84
N ALA A 173 -3.41 -20.77 -11.73
CA ALA A 173 -2.37 -19.81 -12.06
C ALA A 173 -1.16 -19.94 -11.11
N ALA A 174 -1.40 -20.14 -9.81
CA ALA A 174 -0.33 -20.35 -8.84
C ALA A 174 0.47 -21.64 -9.14
N ASP A 175 -0.20 -22.75 -9.44
CA ASP A 175 0.46 -24.00 -9.84
C ASP A 175 1.27 -23.82 -11.12
N HIS A 176 0.71 -23.10 -12.11
CA HIS A 176 1.42 -22.75 -13.34
C HIS A 176 2.72 -22.02 -13.01
N VAL A 177 2.65 -20.94 -12.23
CA VAL A 177 3.81 -20.15 -11.80
C VAL A 177 4.84 -20.99 -11.06
N LEU A 178 4.41 -21.84 -10.13
CA LEU A 178 5.30 -22.67 -9.33
C LEU A 178 6.05 -23.70 -10.20
N ASN A 179 5.43 -24.22 -11.27
CA ASN A 179 6.13 -25.10 -12.20
C ASN A 179 7.32 -24.41 -12.89
N TYR A 180 7.24 -23.10 -13.16
CA TYR A 180 8.37 -22.32 -13.68
C TYR A 180 9.37 -21.95 -12.58
N ALA A 181 8.89 -21.62 -11.38
CA ALA A 181 9.72 -21.08 -10.30
C ALA A 181 10.51 -22.12 -9.51
N ILE A 182 10.06 -23.37 -9.48
CA ILE A 182 10.70 -24.42 -8.70
C ILE A 182 11.84 -25.06 -9.49
N ALA A 183 13.01 -25.15 -8.87
CA ALA A 183 14.14 -25.89 -9.43
C ALA A 183 13.81 -27.38 -9.55
N THR A 184 13.82 -27.89 -10.77
CA THR A 184 13.55 -29.32 -11.06
C THR A 184 14.76 -30.23 -10.83
N ARG A 185 15.93 -29.65 -10.53
CA ARG A 185 17.20 -30.37 -10.38
C ARG A 185 18.03 -29.81 -9.21
N PRO A 186 18.84 -30.66 -8.54
CA PRO A 186 19.67 -30.23 -7.42
C PRO A 186 20.86 -29.35 -7.85
N HIS A 187 21.25 -29.41 -9.12
CA HIS A 187 22.34 -28.61 -9.67
C HIS A 187 21.82 -27.79 -10.86
N PRO A 188 22.26 -26.53 -11.00
CA PRO A 188 21.88 -25.71 -12.15
C PRO A 188 22.39 -26.35 -13.45
N PRO A 189 21.61 -26.28 -14.55
CA PRO A 189 22.08 -26.76 -15.85
C PRO A 189 23.33 -25.98 -16.28
N SER A 190 24.21 -26.65 -17.04
CA SER A 190 25.39 -25.99 -17.59
C SER A 190 24.96 -24.94 -18.62
N VAL A 191 25.35 -23.68 -18.43
CA VAL A 191 25.12 -22.63 -19.43
C VAL A 191 25.88 -22.99 -20.71
N GLN A 192 25.15 -23.17 -21.82
CA GLN A 192 25.74 -23.40 -23.13
C GLN A 192 25.62 -22.15 -23.99
N THR A 193 26.74 -21.59 -24.42
CA THR A 193 26.74 -20.52 -25.42
C THR A 193 26.67 -21.14 -26.82
N ARG A 194 25.57 -20.88 -27.55
CA ARG A 194 25.45 -21.26 -28.95
C ARG A 194 25.37 -20.02 -29.83
N ARG A 195 26.13 -20.00 -30.93
CA ARG A 195 26.05 -18.95 -31.94
C ARG A 195 25.12 -19.41 -33.05
N ILE A 196 23.96 -18.77 -33.16
CA ILE A 196 22.95 -19.08 -34.17
C ILE A 196 22.94 -17.95 -35.19
N SER A 197 22.97 -18.28 -36.48
CA SER A 197 22.89 -17.27 -37.55
C SER A 197 21.43 -16.89 -37.78
N LEU A 198 21.14 -15.58 -37.77
CA LEU A 198 19.84 -15.00 -38.13
C LEU A 198 19.46 -15.23 -39.59
N VAL A 199 20.43 -15.54 -40.46
CA VAL A 199 20.21 -15.80 -41.90
C VAL A 199 19.59 -17.18 -42.15
N ASN A 200 19.30 -17.95 -41.09
CA ASN A 200 18.56 -19.19 -41.23
C ASN A 200 17.13 -18.88 -41.72
N ARG A 201 16.80 -19.36 -42.94
CA ARG A 201 15.50 -19.17 -43.60
C ARG A 201 14.29 -19.72 -42.83
N GLY A 202 14.50 -20.42 -41.72
CA GLY A 202 13.44 -20.97 -40.88
C GLY A 202 12.78 -19.99 -39.90
N GLY A 203 13.21 -18.72 -39.79
CA GLY A 203 12.54 -17.72 -38.91
C GLY A 203 12.67 -17.97 -37.40
N PHE A 204 13.51 -18.93 -37.00
CA PHE A 204 13.60 -19.47 -35.65
C PHE A 204 13.86 -18.43 -34.55
N VAL A 205 14.81 -17.50 -34.77
CA VAL A 205 15.20 -16.55 -33.72
C VAL A 205 14.12 -15.50 -33.44
N ALA A 206 13.29 -15.17 -34.44
CA ALA A 206 12.18 -14.26 -34.25
C ALA A 206 11.14 -14.86 -33.29
N HIS A 207 10.77 -16.14 -33.46
CA HIS A 207 9.80 -16.79 -32.58
C HIS A 207 10.22 -16.83 -31.11
N VAL A 208 11.50 -17.08 -30.84
CA VAL A 208 11.98 -17.17 -29.46
C VAL A 208 12.03 -15.79 -28.79
N VAL A 209 12.41 -14.75 -29.52
CA VAL A 209 12.42 -13.37 -29.00
C VAL A 209 10.98 -12.86 -28.80
N LEU A 210 10.08 -13.12 -29.74
CA LEU A 210 8.68 -12.66 -29.71
C LEU A 210 7.85 -13.29 -28.57
N ASN A 211 8.15 -14.52 -28.19
CA ASN A 211 7.43 -15.21 -27.10
C ASN A 211 8.07 -14.99 -25.71
N GLY A 212 9.17 -14.21 -25.62
CA GLY A 212 9.83 -13.91 -24.35
C GLY A 212 10.78 -14.98 -23.82
N ASP A 213 11.00 -16.01 -24.61
CA ASP A 213 11.89 -17.12 -24.26
C ASP A 213 13.37 -16.77 -24.42
N GLY A 214 13.68 -15.55 -24.88
CA GLY A 214 14.92 -14.91 -24.48
C GLY A 214 15.06 -13.46 -24.91
N VAL A 215 16.12 -12.86 -24.37
CA VAL A 215 16.47 -11.44 -24.50
C VAL A 215 17.57 -11.28 -25.54
N LEU A 216 17.57 -10.18 -26.29
CA LEU A 216 18.71 -9.84 -27.12
C LEU A 216 19.81 -9.24 -26.26
N LEU A 217 21.07 -9.54 -26.62
CA LEU A 217 22.23 -8.98 -25.95
C LEU A 217 23.03 -8.13 -26.90
N LYS A 218 23.48 -6.99 -26.40
CA LYS A 218 24.46 -6.12 -27.04
C LYS A 218 25.66 -5.97 -26.11
N ASP A 219 26.83 -6.35 -26.62
CA ASP A 219 28.09 -6.34 -25.84
C ASP A 219 28.02 -7.12 -24.51
N GLY A 220 27.21 -8.18 -24.47
CA GLY A 220 27.03 -9.04 -23.30
C GLY A 220 26.07 -8.49 -22.24
N GLN A 221 25.44 -7.34 -22.48
CA GLN A 221 24.36 -6.77 -21.65
C GLN A 221 23.02 -6.91 -22.38
N ILE A 222 21.91 -6.88 -21.64
CA ILE A 222 20.56 -6.84 -22.24
C ILE A 222 20.49 -5.63 -23.17
N ASP A 223 20.08 -5.86 -24.42
CA ASP A 223 19.91 -4.78 -25.37
C ASP A 223 18.73 -3.90 -24.92
N PRO A 224 18.96 -2.61 -24.58
CA PRO A 224 17.89 -1.72 -24.15
C PRO A 224 16.86 -1.45 -25.26
N GLN A 225 17.19 -1.75 -26.51
CA GLN A 225 16.25 -1.66 -27.63
C GLN A 225 15.29 -2.87 -27.70
N PHE A 226 15.61 -3.97 -27.00
CA PHE A 226 14.85 -5.22 -27.01
C PHE A 226 14.74 -5.79 -25.59
N PRO A 227 13.92 -5.16 -24.72
CA PRO A 227 13.73 -5.62 -23.35
C PRO A 227 13.00 -6.97 -23.30
N PRO A 228 12.95 -7.66 -22.14
CA PRO A 228 12.20 -8.91 -21.97
C PRO A 228 10.73 -8.78 -22.39
N ALA A 229 10.11 -9.86 -22.89
CA ALA A 229 8.80 -9.78 -23.56
C ALA A 229 7.63 -9.25 -22.71
N ALA A 230 7.73 -9.26 -21.38
CA ALA A 230 6.72 -8.61 -20.55
C ALA A 230 6.70 -7.08 -20.67
N GLU A 231 7.83 -6.47 -21.01
CA GLU A 231 7.87 -5.06 -21.42
C GLU A 231 7.40 -4.88 -22.86
N GLN A 232 7.34 -5.96 -23.65
CA GLN A 232 7.02 -5.96 -25.08
C GLN A 232 5.61 -6.41 -25.45
N SER A 233 4.70 -6.67 -24.49
CA SER A 233 3.32 -7.13 -24.78
C SER A 233 2.46 -6.10 -25.59
N HIS A 234 3.08 -5.02 -26.07
CA HIS A 234 2.50 -3.96 -26.87
C HIS A 234 3.29 -3.62 -28.15
N LEU A 235 4.26 -4.43 -28.56
CA LEU A 235 4.96 -4.19 -29.83
C LEU A 235 4.02 -4.54 -31.01
N SER A 236 3.75 -3.56 -31.86
CA SER A 236 2.96 -3.77 -33.07
C SER A 236 3.68 -4.71 -34.04
N GLU A 237 2.92 -5.52 -34.79
CA GLU A 237 3.46 -6.26 -35.93
C GLU A 237 4.29 -5.33 -36.84
N GLY A 238 5.52 -5.74 -37.19
CA GLY A 238 6.44 -4.93 -38.00
C GLY A 238 7.38 -4.01 -37.21
N ALA A 239 7.26 -3.91 -35.88
CA ALA A 239 8.14 -3.06 -35.07
C ALA A 239 9.62 -3.47 -35.17
N HIS A 240 9.89 -4.78 -35.21
CA HIS A 240 11.25 -5.31 -35.31
C HIS A 240 11.91 -4.98 -36.66
N GLU A 241 11.14 -4.97 -37.75
CA GLU A 241 11.59 -4.58 -39.08
C GLU A 241 11.86 -3.07 -39.17
N GLN A 242 10.96 -2.25 -38.61
CA GLN A 242 11.11 -0.79 -38.58
C GLN A 242 12.33 -0.33 -37.76
N TRP A 243 12.75 -1.13 -36.79
CA TRP A 243 13.92 -0.85 -35.96
C TRP A 243 15.23 -1.40 -36.53
N GLY A 244 15.20 -2.04 -37.70
CA GLY A 244 16.41 -2.56 -38.37
C GLY A 244 17.03 -3.77 -37.66
N SER A 245 16.27 -4.45 -36.79
CA SER A 245 16.74 -5.55 -35.94
C SER A 245 17.37 -6.71 -36.72
N PHE A 246 17.01 -6.86 -37.99
CA PHE A 246 17.39 -7.99 -38.84
C PHE A 246 18.27 -7.62 -40.03
N GLU A 247 18.62 -6.34 -40.21
CA GLU A 247 19.38 -5.87 -41.39
C GLU A 247 20.88 -6.18 -41.31
N THR A 248 21.40 -6.38 -40.11
CA THR A 248 22.82 -6.75 -39.89
C THR A 248 22.90 -8.08 -39.15
N GLY A 249 23.87 -8.92 -39.52
CA GLY A 249 24.09 -10.23 -38.92
C GLY A 249 24.59 -10.11 -37.48
N SER A 250 23.69 -9.78 -36.56
CA SER A 250 23.96 -9.66 -35.14
C SER A 250 23.98 -11.05 -34.48
N SER A 251 24.96 -11.29 -33.62
CA SER A 251 24.98 -12.47 -32.76
C SER A 251 23.95 -12.29 -31.65
N VAL A 252 22.92 -13.12 -31.65
CA VAL A 252 21.94 -13.17 -30.57
C VAL A 252 22.45 -14.12 -29.48
N GLY A 253 22.59 -13.61 -28.25
CA GLY A 253 22.70 -14.45 -27.07
C GLY A 253 21.31 -14.63 -26.49
N LEU A 254 20.80 -15.85 -26.48
CA LEU A 254 19.48 -16.17 -25.92
C LEU A 254 19.66 -16.71 -24.50
N PHE A 255 19.05 -16.07 -23.50
CA PHE A 255 18.97 -16.61 -22.14
C PHE A 255 17.54 -17.11 -21.87
N ARG A 256 17.40 -18.40 -21.54
CA ARG A 256 16.15 -19.00 -21.06
C ARG A 256 16.36 -19.55 -19.64
N HIS A 257 15.29 -19.53 -18.85
CA HIS A 257 15.28 -20.10 -17.50
C HIS A 257 14.97 -21.61 -17.46
N GLU A 258 14.58 -22.25 -18.57
CA GLU A 258 14.03 -23.61 -18.54
C GLU A 258 14.81 -24.64 -19.36
N ASP A 259 15.11 -25.74 -18.66
CA ASP A 259 15.50 -27.11 -19.03
C ASP A 259 16.15 -27.48 -20.39
N GLU A 260 16.43 -28.79 -20.52
CA GLU A 260 17.30 -29.40 -21.55
C GLU A 260 16.66 -29.53 -22.94
N SER A 261 15.44 -29.03 -23.15
CA SER A 261 14.68 -29.26 -24.38
C SER A 261 14.69 -28.05 -25.33
N PHE A 262 15.87 -27.67 -25.84
CA PHE A 262 15.91 -26.75 -26.99
C PHE A 262 15.31 -27.44 -28.23
N SER A 263 14.03 -27.18 -28.51
CA SER A 263 13.39 -27.57 -29.76
C SER A 263 12.98 -26.31 -30.56
N PRO A 264 13.60 -26.06 -31.72
CA PRO A 264 13.31 -24.87 -32.54
C PRO A 264 11.95 -24.91 -33.25
N TYR A 265 11.17 -25.98 -33.07
CA TYR A 265 9.84 -26.20 -33.67
C TYR A 265 8.87 -26.72 -32.60
N PHE A 266 8.55 -25.89 -31.60
CA PHE A 266 7.52 -26.21 -30.61
C PHE A 266 6.17 -25.70 -31.13
N ILE A 267 5.44 -26.56 -31.84
CA ILE A 267 4.09 -26.25 -32.34
C ILE A 267 3.03 -26.73 -31.33
N GLU A 268 3.35 -27.73 -30.49
CA GLU A 268 2.55 -28.20 -29.35
C GLU A 268 3.47 -28.81 -28.25
N HIS A 269 2.98 -28.84 -27.01
CA HIS A 269 3.69 -29.37 -25.85
C HIS A 269 3.76 -30.91 -25.89
N VAL A 270 4.96 -31.47 -26.07
CA VAL A 270 5.20 -32.91 -25.89
C VAL A 270 6.31 -33.08 -24.86
N THR A 271 5.97 -33.59 -23.69
CA THR A 271 6.94 -34.07 -22.70
C THR A 271 7.71 -35.25 -23.28
N ILE A 272 8.97 -35.04 -23.62
CA ILE A 272 9.91 -36.13 -23.88
C ILE A 272 10.51 -36.50 -22.52
N TYR A 273 9.92 -37.51 -21.87
CA TYR A 273 10.59 -38.25 -20.79
C TYR A 273 11.70 -39.13 -21.39
N PRO A 274 12.71 -39.55 -20.59
CA PRO A 274 13.95 -40.17 -21.08
C PRO A 274 13.76 -41.40 -21.98
#